data_AF-A0A967XW54-F1
#
_entry.id   AF-A0A967XW54-F1
#
_cell.length_a   1.000
_cell.length_b   1.000
_cell.length_c   1.000
_cell.angle_alpha   90.00
_cell.angle_beta   90.00
_cell.angle_gamma   90.00
#
_symmetry.space_group_name_H-M   'P 1'
#
loop_
_entity.id
_entity.type
_entity.pdbx_description
1 polymer ?
#
loop_
_entity_poly.entity_id
_entity_poly.type
_entity_poly.pdbx_seq_one_letter_code
_entity_poly.pdbx_strand_id
1 'polypeptide(L)'
;MKKHTFFSLIITGLALATMTAHAGAWLQKQGDYYAKISFNSLSTNEQYSFDGHRQALNTQFSNIMGSEFSAQNLTVYAEVGLTDWFTGVATTSFKRYSTSGFNTTDQLNFENDANGIGDLYLGGRVRLLAKPVVLSLQPMAKLPTGSDDSVIPIGTGSADGELRLQIGTVFPLPLHNYFTADIGYTKRGGQAFNDEVPYFAEFGIFPVNSLILKAAIDGRKSTETISTQA
;
A
#
# COMPACT_ATOMS: atom_id res chain seq x y z
N MET A 1 -41.75 -1.47 24.95
CA MET A 1 -40.31 -1.28 25.20
C MET A 1 -39.59 -1.41 23.86
N LYS A 2 -39.51 -0.40 22.98
CA LYS A 2 -38.61 0.77 22.97
C LYS A 2 -37.18 0.48 23.47
N LYS A 3 -36.26 0.29 22.53
CA LYS A 3 -35.10 1.15 22.25
C LYS A 3 -34.45 0.70 20.93
N HIS A 4 -34.73 1.43 19.85
CA HIS A 4 -33.92 1.38 18.62
C HIS A 4 -32.77 2.37 18.79
N THR A 5 -31.54 1.88 18.74
CA THR A 5 -30.34 2.71 18.77
C THR A 5 -30.15 3.32 17.39
N PHE A 6 -30.46 4.60 17.26
CA PHE A 6 -30.13 5.43 16.10
C PHE A 6 -28.62 5.67 16.08
N PHE A 7 -27.90 5.02 15.16
CA PHE A 7 -26.55 5.44 14.79
C PHE A 7 -26.68 6.54 13.74
N SER A 8 -26.60 7.79 14.18
CA SER A 8 -26.71 8.97 13.32
C SER A 8 -25.42 9.12 12.51
N LEU A 9 -25.56 8.92 11.20
CA LEU A 9 -24.56 9.14 10.18
C LEU A 9 -24.33 10.65 10.02
N ILE A 10 -23.20 11.17 10.50
CA ILE A 10 -22.72 12.52 10.16
C ILE A 10 -21.58 12.36 9.17
N ILE A 11 -21.89 12.42 7.87
CA ILE A 11 -20.92 12.74 6.82
C ILE A 11 -21.65 13.70 5.87
N THR A 12 -21.77 14.96 6.28
CA THR A 12 -22.24 16.05 5.42
C THR A 12 -21.15 17.09 5.35
N GLY A 13 -20.42 17.08 4.23
CA GLY A 13 -19.35 18.03 3.94
C GLY A 13 -18.46 17.61 2.78
N LEU A 14 -19.02 16.98 1.73
CA LEU A 14 -18.27 16.69 0.51
C LEU A 14 -18.35 17.93 -0.38
N ALA A 15 -17.39 18.84 -0.21
CA ALA A 15 -17.18 19.91 -1.16
C ALA A 15 -16.82 19.30 -2.52
N LEU A 16 -17.64 19.57 -3.53
CA LEU A 16 -17.38 19.27 -4.94
C LEU A 16 -16.25 20.18 -5.44
N ALA A 17 -15.02 19.93 -4.96
CA ALA A 17 -13.84 20.41 -5.66
C ALA A 17 -13.69 19.56 -6.92
N THR A 18 -13.52 20.20 -8.06
CA THR A 18 -13.09 19.56 -9.31
C THR A 18 -11.75 18.89 -9.05
N MET A 19 -11.80 17.61 -8.69
CA MET A 19 -10.60 16.82 -8.41
C MET A 19 -9.88 16.63 -9.74
N THR A 20 -8.90 17.47 -9.99
CA THR A 20 -7.79 17.08 -10.86
C THR A 20 -7.19 15.86 -10.18
N ALA A 21 -7.44 14.68 -10.75
CA ALA A 21 -6.94 13.43 -10.22
C ALA A 21 -5.41 13.45 -10.31
N HIS A 22 -4.75 13.96 -9.28
CA HIS A 22 -3.31 13.95 -9.13
C HIS A 22 -2.90 12.54 -8.67
N ALA A 23 -2.81 11.61 -9.62
CA ALA A 23 -2.43 10.22 -9.36
C ALA A 23 -1.04 9.94 -9.95
N GLY A 24 -0.07 9.56 -9.12
CA GLY A 24 1.27 9.19 -9.58
C GLY A 24 2.21 10.38 -9.75
N ALA A 25 2.71 10.62 -10.96
CA ALA A 25 3.80 11.56 -11.23
C ALA A 25 3.47 13.06 -11.01
N TRP A 26 2.19 13.42 -10.90
CA TRP A 26 1.79 14.82 -10.69
C TRP A 26 2.03 15.27 -9.25
N LEU A 27 2.44 16.53 -9.11
CA LEU A 27 2.64 17.20 -7.83
C LEU A 27 1.41 18.02 -7.46
N GLN A 28 1.20 18.20 -6.16
CA GLN A 28 0.28 19.21 -5.63
C GLN A 28 0.85 20.61 -5.88
N LYS A 29 -0.02 21.59 -6.14
CA LYS A 29 0.39 23.00 -6.22
C LYS A 29 0.78 23.52 -4.84
N GLN A 30 1.56 24.60 -4.79
CA GLN A 30 1.90 25.20 -3.51
C GLN A 30 0.65 25.56 -2.70
N GLY A 31 0.59 25.06 -1.46
CA GLY A 31 -0.54 25.27 -0.54
C GLY A 31 -1.70 24.28 -0.72
N ASP A 32 -1.75 23.53 -1.82
CA ASP A 32 -2.75 22.48 -2.02
C ASP A 32 -2.36 21.21 -1.25
N TYR A 33 -3.38 20.42 -0.91
CA TYR A 33 -3.21 19.18 -0.18
C TYR A 33 -4.14 18.10 -0.73
N TYR A 34 -3.71 16.85 -0.59
CA TYR A 34 -4.52 15.68 -0.90
C TYR A 34 -4.45 14.72 0.27
N ALA A 35 -5.59 14.19 0.69
CA ALA A 35 -5.67 13.18 1.73
C ALA A 35 -6.56 12.02 1.25
N LYS A 36 -6.14 10.80 1.56
CA LYS A 36 -6.86 9.59 1.25
C LYS A 36 -6.87 8.67 2.46
N ILE A 37 -8.05 8.18 2.80
CA ILE A 37 -8.23 7.09 3.74
C ILE A 37 -8.67 5.87 2.93
N SER A 38 -8.07 4.72 3.17
CA SER A 38 -8.38 3.48 2.44
C SER A 38 -8.50 2.32 3.40
N PHE A 39 -9.55 1.52 3.24
CA PHE A 39 -9.74 0.27 3.97
C PHE A 39 -9.52 -0.91 3.03
N ASN A 40 -8.74 -1.89 3.46
CA ASN A 40 -8.53 -3.15 2.76
C ASN A 40 -8.76 -4.31 3.72
N SER A 41 -9.39 -5.38 3.22
CA SER A 41 -9.63 -6.62 3.95
C SER A 41 -9.18 -7.79 3.08
N LEU A 42 -8.45 -8.72 3.68
CA LEU A 42 -7.96 -9.95 3.07
C LEU A 42 -8.31 -11.12 4.00
N SER A 43 -8.71 -12.24 3.42
CA SER A 43 -8.80 -13.54 4.11
C SER A 43 -8.25 -14.61 3.18
N THR A 44 -7.43 -15.50 3.72
CA THR A 44 -6.79 -16.58 2.96
C THR A 44 -6.50 -17.79 3.84
N ASN A 45 -6.50 -18.97 3.23
CA ASN A 45 -5.97 -20.22 3.78
C ASN A 45 -4.75 -20.73 2.96
N GLU A 46 -4.28 -19.93 2.00
CA GLU A 46 -3.15 -20.20 1.13
C GLU A 46 -2.02 -19.17 1.28
N GLN A 47 -0.79 -19.60 1.04
CA GLN A 47 0.41 -18.78 0.83
C GLN A 47 1.14 -19.22 -0.44
N TYR A 48 2.05 -18.38 -0.92
CA TYR A 48 3.02 -18.77 -1.95
C TYR A 48 4.30 -19.26 -1.29
N SER A 49 4.84 -20.37 -1.77
CA SER A 49 6.20 -20.85 -1.45
C SER A 49 7.25 -19.97 -2.12
N PHE A 50 8.52 -20.16 -1.74
CA PHE A 50 9.66 -19.39 -2.29
C PHE A 50 9.86 -19.57 -3.80
N ASP A 51 9.41 -20.68 -4.38
CA ASP A 51 9.41 -20.96 -5.82
C ASP A 51 8.12 -20.48 -6.53
N GLY A 52 7.21 -19.82 -5.81
CA GLY A 52 6.00 -19.23 -6.35
C GLY A 52 4.84 -20.21 -6.52
N HIS A 53 4.92 -21.43 -6.00
CA HIS A 53 3.78 -22.35 -5.96
C HIS A 53 2.81 -21.99 -4.83
N ARG A 54 1.52 -22.24 -5.07
CA ARG A 54 0.49 -22.08 -4.02
C ARG A 54 0.51 -23.29 -3.11
N GLN A 55 0.42 -23.04 -1.81
CA GLN A 55 0.34 -24.07 -0.78
C GLN A 55 -0.54 -23.59 0.38
N ALA A 56 -1.03 -24.52 1.21
CA ALA A 56 -1.76 -24.15 2.42
C ALA A 56 -0.87 -23.33 3.37
N LEU A 57 -1.51 -22.46 4.16
CA LEU A 57 -0.83 -21.72 5.21
C LEU A 57 -0.13 -22.65 6.19
N ASN A 58 1.03 -22.21 6.69
CA ASN A 58 1.78 -22.91 7.75
C ASN A 58 2.24 -24.32 7.39
N THR A 59 2.34 -24.65 6.10
CA THR A 59 2.87 -25.94 5.60
C THR A 59 4.30 -26.24 6.07
N GLN A 60 5.06 -25.22 6.46
CA GLN A 60 6.38 -25.37 7.09
C GLN A 60 6.33 -25.96 8.51
N PHE A 61 5.16 -25.99 9.16
CA PHE A 61 4.95 -26.51 10.50
C PHE A 61 4.10 -27.78 10.43
N SER A 62 4.72 -28.96 10.56
CA SER A 62 4.05 -30.26 10.42
C SER A 62 2.92 -30.50 11.43
N ASN A 63 2.91 -29.77 12.54
CA ASN A 63 1.92 -29.88 13.60
C ASN A 63 0.77 -28.88 13.48
N ILE A 64 0.76 -28.02 12.45
CA ILE A 64 -0.29 -27.01 12.25
C ILE A 64 -1.11 -27.37 11.02
N MET A 65 -2.43 -27.44 11.18
CA MET A 65 -3.37 -27.75 10.09
C MET A 65 -4.53 -26.77 10.06
N GLY A 66 -5.16 -26.65 8.88
CA GLY A 66 -6.38 -25.86 8.69
C GLY A 66 -6.20 -24.38 9.02
N SER A 67 -5.02 -23.82 8.73
CA SER A 67 -4.73 -22.44 9.08
C SER A 67 -5.47 -21.45 8.23
N GLU A 68 -5.94 -20.39 8.88
CA GLU A 68 -6.54 -19.22 8.24
C GLU A 68 -5.76 -17.97 8.67
N PHE A 69 -5.70 -17.00 7.75
CA PHE A 69 -5.14 -15.69 8.00
C PHE A 69 -6.12 -14.63 7.50
N SER A 70 -6.40 -13.64 8.35
CA SER A 70 -7.13 -12.45 7.95
C SER A 70 -6.35 -11.18 8.27
N ALA A 71 -6.48 -10.20 7.38
CA ALA A 71 -5.85 -8.90 7.52
C ALA A 71 -6.84 -7.79 7.20
N GLN A 72 -6.87 -6.78 8.06
CA GLN A 72 -7.60 -5.55 7.86
C GLN A 72 -6.63 -4.38 8.00
N ASN A 73 -6.62 -3.49 7.01
CA ASN A 73 -5.71 -2.35 6.97
C ASN A 73 -6.51 -1.07 6.72
N LEU A 74 -6.40 -0.11 7.63
CA LEU A 74 -6.87 1.26 7.45
C LEU A 74 -5.66 2.15 7.17
N THR A 75 -5.46 2.52 5.92
CA THR A 75 -4.33 3.33 5.45
C THR A 75 -4.71 4.80 5.37
N VAL A 76 -3.86 5.66 5.91
CA VAL A 76 -3.93 7.11 5.74
C VAL A 76 -2.77 7.54 4.86
N TYR A 77 -3.09 8.32 3.82
CA TYR A 77 -2.14 8.86 2.86
C TYR A 77 -2.38 10.36 2.74
N ALA A 78 -1.32 11.15 2.79
CA ALA A 78 -1.38 12.59 2.68
C ALA A 78 -0.27 13.13 1.77
N GLU A 79 -0.61 14.14 0.98
CA GLU A 79 0.30 14.95 0.20
C GLU A 79 0.08 16.43 0.52
N VAL A 80 1.16 17.20 0.58
CA VAL A 80 1.11 18.66 0.73
C VAL A 80 2.05 19.29 -0.28
N GLY A 81 1.55 20.18 -1.14
CA GLY A 81 2.36 20.95 -2.06
C GLY A 81 3.11 22.05 -1.29
N LEU A 82 4.39 21.81 -1.03
CA LEU A 82 5.23 22.75 -0.30
C LEU A 82 5.72 23.87 -1.23
N THR A 83 5.96 23.54 -2.49
CA THR A 83 6.20 24.47 -3.59
C THR A 83 5.59 23.91 -4.87
N ASP A 84 5.56 24.70 -5.94
CA ASP A 84 5.11 24.20 -7.24
C ASP A 84 6.03 23.13 -7.86
N TRP A 85 7.19 22.84 -7.29
CA TRP A 85 8.11 21.80 -7.78
C TRP A 85 8.40 20.70 -6.75
N PHE A 86 7.82 20.80 -5.54
CA PHE A 86 8.01 19.84 -4.46
C PHE A 86 6.73 19.58 -3.65
N THR A 87 6.35 18.30 -3.55
CA THR A 87 5.22 17.83 -2.74
C THR A 87 5.75 16.92 -1.63
N GLY A 88 5.44 17.23 -0.36
CA GLY A 88 5.68 16.32 0.76
C GLY A 88 4.66 15.18 0.75
N VAL A 89 5.10 13.97 1.06
CA VAL A 89 4.27 12.75 1.07
C VAL A 89 4.43 12.04 2.40
N ALA A 90 3.32 11.64 3.02
CA ALA A 90 3.30 10.86 4.24
C ALA A 90 2.23 9.77 4.17
N THR A 91 2.54 8.57 4.63
CA THR A 91 1.56 7.50 4.76
C THR A 91 1.86 6.56 5.92
N THR A 92 0.80 6.11 6.57
CA THR A 92 0.84 5.09 7.62
C THR A 92 -0.45 4.29 7.57
N SER A 93 -0.51 3.20 8.33
CA SER A 93 -1.69 2.35 8.40
C SER A 93 -1.94 1.89 9.82
N PHE A 94 -3.22 1.76 10.20
CA PHE A 94 -3.61 0.92 11.31
C PHE A 94 -3.92 -0.48 10.76
N LYS A 95 -3.33 -1.50 11.37
CA LYS A 95 -3.39 -2.88 10.90
C LYS A 95 -4.03 -3.75 11.98
N ARG A 96 -4.81 -4.73 11.54
CA ARG A 96 -5.31 -5.82 12.39
C ARG A 96 -5.10 -7.12 11.63
N TYR A 97 -4.38 -8.03 12.26
CA TYR A 97 -4.11 -9.36 11.75
C TYR A 97 -4.68 -10.39 12.71
N SER A 98 -5.20 -11.47 12.14
CA SER A 98 -5.67 -12.62 12.90
C SER A 98 -5.21 -13.88 12.17
N THR A 99 -4.70 -14.84 12.92
CA THR A 99 -4.42 -16.18 12.40
C THR A 99 -4.98 -17.22 13.33
N SER A 100 -5.56 -18.26 12.76
CA SER A 100 -6.11 -19.39 13.48
C SER A 100 -5.66 -20.70 12.85
N GLY A 101 -5.81 -21.80 13.58
CA GLY A 101 -5.54 -23.14 13.08
C GLY A 101 -5.65 -24.19 14.18
N PHE A 102 -5.33 -25.42 13.83
CA PHE A 102 -5.33 -26.56 14.76
C PHE A 102 -3.90 -27.06 14.98
N ASN A 103 -3.48 -27.14 16.24
CA ASN A 103 -2.21 -27.73 16.64
C ASN A 103 -2.41 -29.22 16.98
N THR A 104 -1.85 -30.10 16.17
CA THR A 104 -2.00 -31.56 16.30
C THR A 104 -1.24 -32.13 17.48
N THR A 105 -0.17 -31.46 17.95
CA THR A 105 0.63 -31.89 19.11
C THR A 105 -0.16 -31.69 20.39
N ASP A 106 -0.74 -30.49 20.55
CA ASP A 106 -1.50 -30.13 21.75
C ASP A 106 -3.00 -30.50 21.65
N GLN A 107 -3.44 -30.93 20.45
CA GLN A 107 -4.84 -31.21 20.09
C GLN A 107 -5.79 -30.04 20.40
N LEU A 108 -5.33 -28.81 20.16
CA LEU A 108 -6.06 -27.59 20.48
C LEU A 108 -6.08 -26.64 19.28
N ASN A 109 -7.19 -25.91 19.17
CA ASN A 109 -7.27 -24.75 18.28
C ASN A 109 -6.46 -23.60 18.87
N PHE A 110 -5.81 -22.84 18.02
CA PHE A 110 -5.21 -21.56 18.38
C PHE A 110 -5.84 -20.43 17.57
N GLU A 111 -5.83 -19.25 18.17
CA GLU A 111 -6.19 -17.99 17.54
C GLU A 111 -5.23 -16.93 18.10
N ASN A 112 -4.55 -16.23 17.21
CA ASN A 112 -3.64 -15.14 17.57
C ASN A 112 -4.07 -13.89 16.82
N ASP A 113 -4.25 -12.81 17.57
CA ASP A 113 -4.58 -11.50 17.03
C ASP A 113 -3.44 -10.53 17.31
N ALA A 114 -3.18 -9.65 16.36
CA ALA A 114 -2.32 -8.50 16.55
C ALA A 114 -2.98 -7.27 15.91
N ASN A 115 -2.87 -6.11 16.55
CA ASN A 115 -3.28 -4.86 15.96
C ASN A 115 -2.38 -3.72 16.41
N GLY A 116 -2.27 -2.69 15.59
CA GLY A 116 -1.46 -1.54 15.91
C GLY A 116 -1.27 -0.61 14.73
N ILE A 117 -0.55 0.48 14.99
CA ILE A 117 -0.08 1.39 13.96
C ILE A 117 1.14 0.74 13.29
N GLY A 118 1.14 0.67 11.97
CA GLY A 118 2.24 0.18 11.16
C GLY A 118 3.36 1.21 11.00
N ASP A 119 4.33 0.85 10.17
CA ASP A 119 5.46 1.71 9.85
C ASP A 119 5.00 3.02 9.16
N LEU A 120 5.68 4.11 9.48
CA LEU A 120 5.44 5.43 8.91
C LEU A 120 6.36 5.63 7.71
N TYR A 121 5.79 5.97 6.56
CA TYR A 121 6.53 6.32 5.36
C TYR A 121 6.45 7.82 5.14
N LEU A 122 7.61 8.47 5.04
CA LEU A 122 7.73 9.90 4.79
C LEU A 122 8.65 10.13 3.60
N GLY A 123 8.36 11.15 2.81
CA GLY A 123 9.25 11.55 1.72
C GLY A 123 8.70 12.72 0.96
N GLY A 124 9.09 12.81 -0.30
CA GLY A 124 8.58 13.87 -1.16
C GLY A 124 8.79 13.59 -2.62
N ARG A 125 7.98 14.24 -3.45
CA ARG A 125 8.00 14.15 -4.90
C ARG A 125 8.56 15.45 -5.47
N VAL A 126 9.63 15.34 -6.23
CA VAL A 126 10.31 16.46 -6.91
C VAL A 126 9.99 16.39 -8.40
N ARG A 127 9.56 17.51 -8.99
CA ARG A 127 9.31 17.58 -10.43
C ARG A 127 10.61 17.72 -11.21
N LEU A 128 10.86 16.81 -12.14
CA LEU A 128 11.97 16.88 -13.09
C LEU A 128 11.54 17.50 -14.42
N LEU A 129 10.33 17.19 -14.89
CA LEU A 129 9.76 17.74 -16.12
C LEU A 129 8.26 17.95 -15.95
N ALA A 130 7.73 19.04 -16.51
CA ALA A 130 6.30 19.37 -16.45
C ALA A 130 5.55 19.11 -17.77
N LYS A 131 6.24 19.22 -18.90
CA LYS A 131 5.68 19.10 -20.25
C LYS A 131 6.76 18.57 -21.20
N PRO A 132 6.40 17.85 -22.28
CA PRO A 132 5.03 17.46 -22.66
C PRO A 132 4.46 16.33 -21.79
N VAL A 133 5.33 15.59 -21.10
CA VAL A 133 4.99 14.63 -20.06
C VAL A 133 5.43 15.18 -18.70
N VAL A 134 4.80 14.70 -17.63
CA VAL A 134 5.25 14.96 -16.27
C VAL A 134 6.23 13.87 -15.87
N LEU A 135 7.41 14.27 -15.42
CA LEU A 135 8.42 13.36 -14.86
C LEU A 135 8.74 13.83 -13.44
N SER A 136 8.72 12.91 -12.48
CA SER A 136 9.06 13.20 -11.09
C SER A 136 9.93 12.12 -10.47
N LEU A 137 10.69 12.53 -9.48
CA LEU A 137 11.49 11.66 -8.63
C LEU A 137 10.91 11.68 -7.21
N GLN A 138 10.73 10.52 -6.59
CA GLN A 138 10.13 10.40 -5.26
C GLN A 138 11.02 9.56 -4.34
N PRO A 139 11.93 10.17 -3.57
CA PRO A 139 12.54 9.54 -2.41
C PRO A 139 11.52 9.39 -1.27
N MET A 140 11.53 8.23 -0.62
CA MET A 140 10.74 7.89 0.56
C MET A 140 11.63 7.16 1.57
N ALA A 141 11.40 7.41 2.85
CA ALA A 141 11.98 6.66 3.96
C ALA A 141 10.86 5.99 4.74
N LYS A 142 11.04 4.72 5.08
CA LYS A 142 10.19 4.00 6.02
C LYS A 142 10.83 4.05 7.40
N LEU A 143 10.09 4.56 8.38
CA LEU A 143 10.48 4.60 9.78
C LEU A 143 9.81 3.42 10.51
N PRO A 144 10.57 2.62 11.29
CA PRO A 144 10.06 1.42 11.97
C PRO A 144 9.25 1.81 13.21
N THR A 145 8.06 2.36 13.00
CA THR A 145 7.15 2.80 14.08
C THR A 145 6.17 1.72 14.51
N GLY A 146 5.98 0.67 13.70
CA GLY A 146 5.14 -0.46 14.08
C GLY A 146 5.88 -1.48 14.93
N SER A 147 5.15 -2.20 15.77
CA SER A 147 5.71 -3.25 16.64
C SER A 147 6.22 -4.44 15.82
N ASP A 148 7.40 -4.94 16.17
CA ASP A 148 8.08 -6.09 15.56
C ASP A 148 8.31 -7.25 16.55
N ASP A 149 7.96 -7.06 17.82
CA ASP A 149 8.19 -7.95 18.94
C ASP A 149 7.03 -8.92 19.23
N SER A 150 6.01 -8.95 18.36
CA SER A 150 4.85 -9.83 18.47
C SER A 150 4.95 -11.06 17.55
N VAL A 151 4.25 -12.14 17.91
CA VAL A 151 4.15 -13.37 17.09
C VAL A 151 3.68 -13.05 15.67
N ILE A 152 2.77 -12.07 15.54
CA ILE A 152 2.38 -11.48 14.27
C ILE A 152 2.85 -10.02 14.29
N PRO A 153 3.97 -9.68 13.63
CA PRO A 153 4.51 -8.33 13.67
C PRO A 153 3.65 -7.35 12.84
N ILE A 154 3.49 -6.13 13.34
CA ILE A 154 2.71 -5.05 12.71
C ILE A 154 3.62 -4.17 11.82
N GLY A 155 4.84 -3.94 12.29
CA GLY A 155 5.94 -3.31 11.59
C GLY A 155 7.02 -4.32 11.22
N THR A 156 8.11 -3.81 10.66
CA THR A 156 9.24 -4.64 10.21
C THR A 156 10.49 -4.50 11.08
N GLY A 157 10.48 -3.59 12.08
CA GLY A 157 11.61 -3.34 12.97
C GLY A 157 12.82 -2.65 12.31
N SER A 158 12.77 -2.39 11.01
CA SER A 158 13.90 -1.87 10.23
C SER A 158 13.51 -0.68 9.37
N ALA A 159 14.41 0.29 9.22
CA ALA A 159 14.20 1.43 8.32
C ALA A 159 14.51 1.06 6.87
N ASP A 160 13.71 1.55 5.91
CA ASP A 160 13.98 1.35 4.48
C ASP A 160 14.17 2.70 3.77
N GLY A 161 14.92 2.69 2.68
CA GLY A 161 14.96 3.79 1.71
C GLY A 161 14.38 3.35 0.37
N GLU A 162 13.46 4.13 -0.19
CA GLU A 162 12.87 3.86 -1.49
C GLU A 162 13.04 5.08 -2.40
N LEU A 163 13.42 4.85 -3.65
CA LEU A 163 13.51 5.89 -4.67
C LEU A 163 12.70 5.46 -5.89
N ARG A 164 11.73 6.28 -6.30
CA ARG A 164 10.91 6.02 -7.50
C ARG A 164 11.09 7.10 -8.55
N LEU A 165 11.19 6.69 -9.81
CA LEU A 165 11.03 7.54 -10.98
C LEU A 165 9.61 7.34 -11.52
N GLN A 166 8.90 8.44 -11.74
CA GLN A 166 7.48 8.41 -12.11
C GLN A 166 7.25 9.26 -13.35
N ILE A 167 6.47 8.76 -14.28
CA ILE A 167 6.06 9.45 -15.50
C ILE A 167 4.53 9.52 -15.58
N GLY A 168 4.01 10.67 -15.98
CA GLY A 168 2.58 10.92 -16.17
C GLY A 168 2.32 11.63 -17.50
N THR A 169 1.28 11.22 -18.21
CA THR A 169 0.86 11.88 -19.45
C THR A 169 -0.65 11.81 -19.63
N VAL A 170 -1.15 12.62 -20.56
CA VAL A 170 -2.52 12.59 -21.07
C VAL A 170 -2.45 12.26 -22.56
N PHE A 171 -3.26 11.33 -23.02
CA PHE A 171 -3.35 10.98 -24.43
C PHE A 171 -4.42 11.83 -25.14
N PRO A 172 -4.24 12.14 -26.44
CA PRO A 172 -5.20 12.88 -27.25
C PRO A 172 -6.38 11.99 -27.67
N LEU A 173 -7.12 11.46 -26.70
CA LEU A 173 -8.32 10.66 -26.91
C LEU A 173 -9.57 11.53 -26.75
N PRO A 174 -10.73 11.17 -27.36
CA PRO A 174 -11.97 11.92 -27.21
C PRO A 174 -12.46 12.07 -25.76
N LEU A 175 -12.08 11.13 -24.90
CA LEU A 175 -12.39 11.15 -23.47
C LEU A 175 -11.20 11.68 -22.68
N HIS A 176 -11.49 12.45 -21.63
CA HIS A 176 -10.48 12.81 -20.64
C HIS A 176 -9.87 11.53 -20.07
N ASN A 177 -8.55 11.51 -19.98
CA ASN A 177 -7.79 10.33 -19.59
C ASN A 177 -6.48 10.75 -18.93
N TYR A 178 -5.82 9.79 -18.30
CA TYR A 178 -4.45 9.93 -17.86
C TYR A 178 -3.77 8.57 -17.87
N PHE A 179 -2.45 8.61 -17.96
CA PHE A 179 -1.59 7.47 -17.75
C PHE A 179 -0.49 7.88 -16.79
N THR A 180 -0.21 7.01 -15.83
CA THR A 180 0.96 7.13 -14.96
C THR A 180 1.66 5.80 -14.89
N ALA A 181 2.98 5.83 -14.79
CA ALA A 181 3.79 4.68 -14.47
C ALA A 181 4.93 5.09 -13.55
N ASP A 182 5.36 4.16 -12.70
CA ASP A 182 6.55 4.31 -11.90
C ASP A 182 7.35 3.02 -11.79
N ILE A 183 8.64 3.22 -11.61
CA ILE A 183 9.59 2.17 -11.28
C ILE A 183 10.52 2.71 -10.21
N GLY A 184 10.95 1.85 -9.29
CA GLY A 184 11.85 2.27 -8.23
C GLY A 184 12.79 1.19 -7.75
N TYR A 185 13.51 1.56 -6.70
CA TYR A 185 14.36 0.67 -5.94
C TYR A 185 14.14 0.93 -4.46
N THR A 186 13.88 -0.14 -3.71
CA THR A 186 13.74 -0.12 -2.26
C THR A 186 14.95 -0.83 -1.67
N LYS A 187 15.82 -0.05 -1.03
CA LYS A 187 16.86 -0.57 -0.14
C LYS A 187 16.18 -0.96 1.17
N ARG A 188 16.05 -2.26 1.40
CA ARG A 188 15.43 -2.79 2.62
C ARG A 188 16.44 -2.77 3.75
N GLY A 189 16.02 -2.25 4.91
CA GLY A 189 16.79 -2.42 6.13
C GLY A 189 16.56 -3.79 6.75
N GLY A 190 17.52 -4.25 7.54
CA GLY A 190 17.47 -5.55 8.21
C GLY A 190 18.15 -6.66 7.41
N GLN A 191 18.80 -7.60 8.12
CA GLN A 191 19.63 -8.64 7.48
C GLN A 191 18.82 -9.74 6.78
N ALA A 192 17.51 -9.82 7.03
CA ALA A 192 16.63 -10.88 6.54
C ALA A 192 15.80 -10.48 5.30
N PHE A 193 15.97 -9.27 4.78
CA PHE A 193 15.14 -8.74 3.69
C PHE A 193 15.99 -8.44 2.45
N ASN A 194 15.57 -8.99 1.31
CA ASN A 194 16.14 -8.66 0.02
C ASN A 194 15.64 -7.30 -0.45
N ASP A 195 16.48 -6.55 -1.15
CA ASP A 195 16.06 -5.30 -1.79
C ASP A 195 14.95 -5.57 -2.83
N GLU A 196 14.15 -4.55 -3.12
CA GLU A 196 12.96 -4.69 -3.98
C GLU A 196 12.96 -3.68 -5.12
N VAL A 197 12.34 -4.06 -6.23
CA VAL A 197 12.05 -3.20 -7.39
C VAL A 197 10.51 -3.04 -7.46
N PRO A 198 9.95 -1.99 -6.86
CA PRO A 198 8.54 -1.64 -7.06
C PRO A 198 8.30 -1.14 -8.48
N TYR A 199 7.17 -1.51 -9.05
CA TYR A 199 6.68 -0.99 -10.32
C TYR A 199 5.18 -0.83 -10.28
N PHE A 200 4.69 0.19 -10.96
CA PHE A 200 3.27 0.49 -11.07
C PHE A 200 2.97 1.10 -12.43
N ALA A 201 1.82 0.77 -12.99
CA ALA A 201 1.28 1.42 -14.17
C ALA A 201 -0.24 1.52 -14.03
N GLU A 202 -0.80 2.68 -14.31
CA GLU A 202 -2.23 2.93 -14.26
C GLU A 202 -2.67 3.74 -15.46
N PHE A 203 -3.77 3.32 -16.07
CA PHE A 203 -4.48 4.06 -17.09
C PHE A 203 -5.90 4.31 -16.61
N GLY A 204 -6.33 5.56 -16.65
CA GLY A 204 -7.67 5.95 -16.26
C GLY A 204 -8.36 6.81 -17.31
N ILE A 205 -9.68 6.64 -17.41
CA ILE A 205 -10.58 7.43 -18.26
C ILE A 205 -11.70 8.02 -17.41
N PHE A 206 -12.23 9.15 -17.86
CA PHE A 206 -13.39 9.80 -17.26
C PHE A 206 -14.57 9.77 -18.26
N PRO A 207 -15.43 8.74 -18.21
CA PRO A 207 -16.61 8.68 -19.09
C PRO A 207 -17.56 9.86 -18.85
N VAL A 208 -17.62 10.35 -17.60
CA VAL A 208 -18.32 11.55 -17.16
C VAL A 208 -17.49 12.25 -16.08
N ASN A 209 -17.78 13.51 -15.77
CA ASN A 209 -16.98 14.31 -14.84
C ASN A 209 -16.93 13.80 -13.39
N SER A 210 -17.85 12.91 -12.99
CA SER A 210 -17.95 12.36 -11.63
C SER A 210 -17.47 10.91 -11.51
N LEU A 211 -17.13 10.25 -12.62
CA LEU A 211 -16.75 8.85 -12.64
C LEU A 211 -15.39 8.68 -13.30
N ILE A 212 -14.52 7.97 -12.61
CA ILE A 212 -13.23 7.51 -13.13
C ILE A 212 -13.27 5.98 -13.24
N LEU A 213 -12.90 5.47 -14.40
CA LEU A 213 -12.62 4.05 -14.60
C LEU A 213 -11.13 3.89 -14.79
N LYS A 214 -10.51 2.98 -14.04
CA LYS A 214 -9.07 2.79 -14.09
C LYS A 214 -8.68 1.32 -14.09
N ALA A 215 -7.62 1.02 -14.83
CA ALA A 215 -6.92 -0.25 -14.80
C ALA A 215 -5.50 0.02 -14.28
N ALA A 216 -5.07 -0.80 -13.33
CA ALA A 216 -3.75 -0.66 -12.71
C ALA A 216 -3.05 -2.01 -12.58
N ILE A 217 -1.74 -1.99 -12.77
CA ILE A 217 -0.82 -3.07 -12.44
C ILE A 217 0.07 -2.51 -11.34
N ASP A 218 0.12 -3.19 -10.20
CA ASP A 218 0.96 -2.86 -9.06
C ASP A 218 1.73 -4.12 -8.66
N GLY A 219 3.03 -3.98 -8.46
CA GLY A 219 3.86 -5.11 -8.07
C GLY A 219 5.20 -4.69 -7.49
N ARG A 220 5.81 -5.67 -6.81
CA ARG A 220 7.17 -5.57 -6.28
C ARG A 220 7.90 -6.84 -6.65
N LYS A 221 9.13 -6.69 -7.15
CA LYS A 221 10.01 -7.80 -7.48
C LYS A 221 11.20 -7.81 -6.52
N SER A 222 11.50 -8.96 -5.92
CA SER A 222 12.73 -9.12 -5.12
C SER A 222 13.97 -9.08 -6.03
N THR A 223 15.03 -8.43 -5.58
CA THR A 223 16.31 -8.32 -6.31
C THR A 223 17.09 -9.62 -6.34
N GLU A 224 16.93 -10.47 -5.33
CA GLU A 224 17.51 -11.81 -5.30
C GLU A 224 16.43 -12.85 -5.60
N THR A 225 16.76 -13.76 -6.51
CA THR A 225 16.01 -15.02 -6.64
C THR A 225 16.68 -15.98 -5.67
N ILE A 226 15.96 -16.45 -4.65
CA ILE A 226 16.50 -17.49 -3.76
C ILE A 226 16.74 -18.71 -4.65
N SER A 227 17.99 -18.95 -5.03
CA SER A 227 18.40 -20.17 -5.70
C SER A 227 18.22 -21.29 -4.70
N THR A 228 17.32 -22.22 -4.98
CA THR A 228 17.15 -23.46 -4.23
C THR A 228 18.53 -24.10 -4.07
N GLN A 229 19.09 -24.10 -2.86
CA GLN A 229 20.16 -25.03 -2.57
C GLN A 229 19.50 -26.41 -2.56
N ALA A 230 19.87 -27.21 -3.57
CA ALA A 230 19.47 -28.60 -3.74
C ALA A 230 20.07 -29.50 -2.66
#